data_AF-A0A5J4VTX4-F1
#
_entry.id   AF-A0A5J4VTX4-F1
#
_cell.length_a   1.000
_cell.length_b   1.000
_cell.length_c   1.000
_cell.angle_alpha   90.00
_cell.angle_beta   90.00
_cell.angle_gamma   90.00
#
_symmetry.space_group_name_H-M   'P 1'
#
loop_
_entity.id
_entity.type
_entity.pdbx_description
1 polymer ?
#
loop_
_entity_poly.entity_id
_entity_poly.type
_entity_poly.pdbx_seq_one_letter_code
_entity_poly.pdbx_strand_id
1 'polypeptide(L)'
;METSETKPNQIVIFLGWEWNLANATIRTKPKKRLLLLHDPYSVRRWKKTGIEITVKQTAKLIGKLNYLRLQFQEVSLFLNTMDHQKAQAARLRGCNTIMIMNKTAIPDINKRIVKLRANTPAQLMQIPSQMTMTTDAAPSGWSSTLEKEQEMIAMAHGTWNQRYVKLTRNNREIQSITQGLRSFAKILNNSQVQSLAIRSNNSTAVFDFRKWTASISLIKDIRQVHQTIEKLGIQIQIIHLPRVKNEIADALSGLSRAGDYKLKEKIFQKTCLQMKMNPIINLFSQHFNNLLPRFLSTIRGHGETTIDALNQT
;
A
#
# COMPACT_ATOMS: atom_id res chain seq x y z
N MET A 1 12.31 12.64 42.92
CA MET A 1 11.40 11.82 42.09
C MET A 1 10.09 11.73 42.83
N GLU A 2 9.13 12.61 42.53
CA GLU A 2 7.72 12.39 42.83
C GLU A 2 7.13 11.81 41.54
N THR A 3 6.99 10.49 41.47
CA THR A 3 6.65 9.79 40.21
C THR A 3 5.31 9.06 40.24
N SER A 4 4.54 9.21 41.31
CA SER A 4 3.28 8.49 41.49
C SER A 4 2.10 9.46 41.33
N GLU A 5 1.41 9.41 40.20
CA GLU A 5 0.05 9.96 40.10
C GLU A 5 -0.89 8.95 40.77
N THR A 6 -1.36 9.25 41.98
CA THR A 6 -2.24 8.37 42.78
C THR A 6 -3.72 8.60 42.52
N LYS A 7 -4.06 9.67 41.79
CA LYS A 7 -5.43 9.94 41.37
C LYS A 7 -5.68 9.29 40.00
N PRO A 8 -6.75 8.50 39.84
CA PRO A 8 -7.09 7.92 38.54
C PRO A 8 -7.36 9.05 37.54
N ASN A 9 -6.61 9.06 36.45
CA ASN A 9 -6.71 10.04 35.38
C ASN A 9 -6.78 9.31 34.03
N GLN A 10 -7.65 9.78 33.13
CA GLN A 10 -7.78 9.22 31.79
C GLN A 10 -6.64 9.66 30.87
N ILE A 11 -5.87 10.67 31.27
CA ILE A 11 -4.68 11.14 30.57
C ILE A 11 -3.45 10.86 31.44
N VAL A 12 -2.52 10.06 30.93
CA VAL A 12 -1.29 9.69 31.64
C VAL A 12 -0.08 10.11 30.83
N ILE A 13 0.94 10.65 31.51
CA ILE A 13 2.22 10.97 30.87
C ILE A 13 3.23 9.87 31.17
N PHE A 14 3.63 9.11 30.16
CA PHE A 14 4.60 8.02 30.32
C PHE A 14 5.60 8.01 29.17
N LEU A 15 6.90 7.92 29.49
CA LEU A 15 8.02 7.97 28.54
C LEU A 15 8.00 9.20 27.60
N GLY A 16 7.47 10.32 28.08
CA GLY A 16 7.35 11.57 27.31
C GLY A 16 6.17 11.62 26.32
N TRP A 17 5.32 10.61 26.34
CA TRP A 17 4.06 10.53 25.61
C TRP A 17 2.89 10.93 26.49
N GLU A 18 1.88 11.52 25.87
CA GLU A 18 0.57 11.72 26.47
C GLU A 18 -0.35 10.60 25.96
N TRP A 19 -0.78 9.75 26.89
CA TRP A 19 -1.67 8.63 26.65
C TRP A 19 -3.08 9.05 27.05
N ASN A 20 -4.01 9.02 26.11
CA ASN A 20 -5.43 9.15 26.41
C ASN A 20 -6.04 7.75 26.43
N LEU A 21 -6.33 7.27 27.63
CA LEU A 21 -6.84 5.94 27.90
C LEU A 21 -8.31 5.79 27.49
N ALA A 22 -9.10 6.86 27.54
CA ALA A 22 -10.51 6.84 27.14
C ALA A 22 -10.69 6.55 25.65
N ASN A 23 -9.85 7.17 24.80
CA ASN A 23 -9.93 7.04 23.35
C ASN A 23 -8.86 6.12 22.77
N ALA A 24 -8.03 5.49 23.62
CA ALA A 24 -6.87 4.69 23.23
C ALA A 24 -5.98 5.40 22.18
N THR A 25 -5.66 6.67 22.44
CA THR A 25 -4.80 7.47 21.56
C THR A 25 -3.51 7.89 22.24
N ILE A 26 -2.47 8.09 21.44
CA ILE A 26 -1.17 8.56 21.92
C ILE A 26 -0.70 9.75 21.10
N ARG A 27 -0.13 10.76 21.77
CA ARG A 27 0.53 11.88 21.10
C ARG A 27 1.77 12.35 21.84
N THR A 28 2.68 13.00 21.13
CA THR A 28 3.90 13.55 21.73
C THR A 28 3.54 14.70 22.68
N LYS A 29 4.11 14.71 23.90
CA LYS A 29 3.93 15.82 24.85
C LYS A 29 4.43 17.15 24.24
N PRO A 30 3.70 18.28 24.39
CA PRO A 30 4.05 19.55 23.73
C PRO A 30 5.49 20.04 23.96
N LYS A 31 6.00 19.94 25.20
CA LYS A 31 7.39 20.31 25.52
C LYS A 31 8.41 19.42 24.80
N LYS A 32 8.18 18.10 24.76
CA LYS A 32 9.06 17.14 24.07
C LYS A 32 8.99 17.33 22.55
N ARG A 33 7.82 17.68 22.02
CA ARG A 33 7.61 18.00 20.60
C ARG A 33 8.49 19.16 20.13
N LEU A 34 8.59 20.24 20.91
CA LEU A 34 9.47 21.37 20.59
C LEU A 34 10.95 20.94 20.47
N LEU A 35 11.42 20.10 21.40
CA LEU A 35 12.79 19.56 21.38
C LEU A 35 13.04 18.61 20.19
N LEU A 36 12.02 17.86 19.78
CA LEU A 36 12.08 16.96 18.63
C LEU A 36 12.01 17.71 17.30
N LEU A 37 11.41 18.91 17.27
CA LEU A 37 11.38 19.78 16.09
C LEU A 37 12.71 20.50 15.84
N HIS A 38 13.53 20.73 16.86
CA HIS A 38 14.78 21.50 16.76
C HIS A 38 15.80 20.89 15.78
N ASP A 39 16.09 19.59 15.86
CA ASP A 39 17.09 18.95 15.00
C ASP A 39 16.63 18.80 13.54
N PRO A 40 15.39 18.37 13.23
CA PRO A 40 14.86 18.40 11.87
C PRO A 40 14.82 19.82 11.26
N TYR A 41 14.61 20.84 12.08
CA TYR A 41 14.69 22.24 11.63
C TYR A 41 16.14 22.68 11.36
N SER A 42 17.09 22.17 12.15
CA SER A 42 18.52 22.34 11.91
C SER A 42 18.94 21.66 10.60
N VAL A 43 18.38 20.49 10.27
CA VAL A 43 18.57 19.82 8.98
C VAL A 43 18.07 20.67 7.80
N ARG A 44 16.94 21.38 7.94
CA ARG A 44 16.51 22.37 6.92
C ARG A 44 17.54 23.47 6.71
N ARG A 45 18.17 23.94 7.80
CA ARG A 45 19.21 24.98 7.76
C ARG A 45 20.50 24.46 7.11
N TRP A 46 20.92 23.23 7.40
CA TRP A 46 22.11 22.58 6.83
C TRP A 46 22.06 22.43 5.30
N LYS A 47 20.86 22.37 4.71
CA LYS A 47 20.70 22.28 3.25
C LYS A 47 20.80 23.62 2.51
N LYS A 48 20.40 24.75 3.12
CA LYS A 48 20.55 26.07 2.48
C LYS A 48 22.02 26.41 2.19
N THR A 49 22.93 25.82 2.96
CA THR A 49 24.38 25.98 2.86
C THR A 49 25.07 24.86 2.07
N GLY A 50 24.39 23.78 1.68
CA GLY A 50 24.97 22.69 0.87
C GLY A 50 25.83 21.66 1.62
N ILE A 51 25.71 21.56 2.95
CA ILE A 51 26.73 20.93 3.82
C ILE A 51 26.25 19.61 4.45
N GLU A 52 26.91 18.51 4.07
CA GLU A 52 27.82 17.76 4.95
C GLU A 52 27.40 17.61 6.43
N ILE A 53 26.69 16.52 6.76
CA ILE A 53 26.31 16.18 8.13
C ILE A 53 27.28 15.13 8.69
N THR A 54 27.69 15.24 9.95
CA THR A 54 28.51 14.16 10.54
C THR A 54 27.68 12.89 10.75
N VAL A 55 28.32 11.72 10.64
CA VAL A 55 27.70 10.43 10.97
C VAL A 55 27.05 10.45 12.36
N LYS A 56 27.71 11.08 13.35
CA LYS A 56 27.19 11.25 14.71
C LYS A 56 25.90 12.10 14.77
N GLN A 57 25.82 13.20 14.03
CA GLN A 57 24.61 14.01 13.96
C GLN A 57 23.46 13.25 13.27
N THR A 58 23.76 12.49 12.22
CA THR A 58 22.78 11.61 11.56
C THR A 58 22.25 10.54 12.54
N ALA A 59 23.13 9.93 13.35
CA ALA A 59 22.73 8.96 14.37
C ALA A 59 21.77 9.58 15.41
N LYS A 60 22.07 10.80 15.88
CA LYS A 60 21.22 11.55 16.80
C LYS A 60 19.84 11.84 16.20
N LEU A 61 19.80 12.25 14.93
CA LEU A 61 18.55 12.48 14.20
C LEU A 61 17.73 11.19 14.08
N ILE A 62 18.37 10.08 13.71
CA ILE A 62 17.74 8.75 13.63
C ILE A 62 17.14 8.36 14.98
N GLY A 63 17.86 8.54 16.09
CA GLY A 63 17.35 8.28 17.44
C GLY A 63 16.10 9.10 17.78
N LYS A 64 16.10 10.40 17.46
CA LYS A 64 14.93 11.28 17.65
C LYS A 64 13.74 10.88 16.78
N LEU A 65 14.00 10.47 15.54
CA LEU A 65 12.95 9.99 14.64
C LEU A 65 12.39 8.64 15.08
N ASN A 66 13.24 7.74 15.55
CA ASN A 66 12.85 6.44 16.12
C ASN A 66 11.90 6.59 17.31
N TYR A 67 12.12 7.57 18.18
CA TYR A 67 11.18 7.90 19.25
C TYR A 67 9.77 8.07 18.69
N LEU A 68 9.62 8.80 17.59
CA LEU A 68 8.32 9.12 17.01
C LEU A 68 7.61 7.97 16.29
N ARG A 69 8.24 6.80 16.18
CA ARG A 69 7.69 5.62 15.50
C ARG A 69 6.38 5.15 16.11
N LEU A 70 6.20 5.35 17.43
CA LEU A 70 4.99 4.92 18.14
C LEU A 70 3.75 5.70 17.69
N GLN A 71 3.87 7.02 17.52
CA GLN A 71 2.79 7.85 17.01
C GLN A 71 2.68 7.79 15.48
N PHE A 72 3.73 7.35 14.79
CA PHE A 72 3.79 7.43 13.34
C PHE A 72 4.69 6.33 12.78
N GLN A 73 4.09 5.18 12.49
CA GLN A 73 4.81 3.98 12.09
C GLN A 73 5.58 4.15 10.77
N GLU A 74 5.12 5.06 9.90
CA GLU A 74 5.72 5.32 8.59
C GLU A 74 7.14 5.89 8.64
N VAL A 75 7.56 6.36 9.81
CA VAL A 75 8.93 6.84 10.03
C VAL A 75 9.97 5.74 9.72
N SER A 76 9.60 4.48 9.88
CA SER A 76 10.46 3.33 9.55
C SER A 76 10.88 3.29 8.08
N LEU A 77 9.99 3.64 7.15
CA LEU A 77 10.29 3.66 5.71
C LEU A 77 11.38 4.66 5.36
N PHE A 78 11.55 5.69 6.17
CA PHE A 78 12.55 6.73 5.96
C PHE A 78 13.84 6.44 6.70
N LEU A 79 13.74 5.93 7.93
CA LEU A 79 14.88 5.59 8.76
C LEU A 79 15.79 4.54 8.13
N ASN A 80 15.24 3.55 7.42
CA ASN A 80 16.03 2.51 6.78
C ASN A 80 17.08 3.07 5.80
N THR A 81 16.69 4.04 4.96
CA THR A 81 17.62 4.64 3.99
C THR A 81 18.73 5.44 4.70
N MET A 82 18.36 6.25 5.69
CA MET A 82 19.35 7.04 6.45
C MET A 82 20.27 6.15 7.28
N ASP A 83 19.74 5.12 7.93
CA ASP A 83 20.52 4.25 8.79
C ASP A 83 21.52 3.42 7.97
N HIS A 84 21.10 2.94 6.79
CA HIS A 84 22.01 2.29 5.84
C HIS A 84 23.15 3.22 5.40
N GLN A 85 22.84 4.44 4.98
CA GLN A 85 23.86 5.43 4.58
C GLN A 85 24.80 5.76 5.75
N LYS A 86 24.23 5.98 6.94
CA LYS A 86 24.98 6.20 8.18
C LYS A 86 25.94 5.05 8.44
N ALA A 87 25.44 3.82 8.41
CA ALA A 87 26.24 2.62 8.69
C ALA A 87 27.39 2.46 7.69
N GLN A 88 27.16 2.70 6.40
CA GLN A 88 28.20 2.65 5.38
C GLN A 88 29.29 3.69 5.61
N ALA A 89 28.93 4.96 5.86
CA ALA A 89 29.92 6.01 6.11
C ALA A 89 30.68 5.78 7.42
N ALA A 90 29.99 5.33 8.48
CA ALA A 90 30.62 5.01 9.76
C ALA A 90 31.68 3.91 9.61
N ARG A 91 31.37 2.86 8.84
CA ARG A 91 32.29 1.75 8.57
C ARG A 91 33.52 2.20 7.78
N LEU A 92 33.34 3.07 6.78
CA LEU A 92 34.43 3.45 5.89
C LEU A 92 35.34 4.53 6.48
N ARG A 93 34.81 5.47 7.27
CA ARG A 93 35.56 6.67 7.67
C ARG A 93 35.44 7.06 9.15
N GLY A 94 34.52 6.45 9.90
CA GLY A 94 34.32 6.72 11.33
C GLY A 94 33.15 7.66 11.65
N CYS A 95 32.88 7.85 12.94
CA CYS A 95 31.67 8.55 13.43
C CYS A 95 31.73 10.09 13.35
N ASN A 96 32.93 10.66 13.32
CA ASN A 96 33.12 12.11 13.20
C ASN A 96 33.20 12.57 11.74
N THR A 97 33.19 11.62 10.80
CA THR A 97 33.27 11.96 9.38
C THR A 97 31.99 12.59 8.89
N ILE A 98 32.19 13.53 7.99
CA ILE A 98 31.16 14.17 7.21
C ILE A 98 30.60 13.20 6.15
N MET A 99 29.29 13.19 6.01
CA MET A 99 28.57 12.49 4.96
C MET A 99 27.59 13.40 4.24
N ILE A 100 27.33 13.08 2.98
CA ILE A 100 26.31 13.75 2.18
C ILE A 100 25.02 12.93 2.29
N MET A 101 24.00 13.52 2.90
CA MET A 101 22.68 12.89 3.01
C MET A 101 21.99 12.83 1.64
N ASN A 102 21.25 11.75 1.38
CA ASN A 102 20.48 11.63 0.14
C ASN A 102 19.50 12.81 -0.03
N LYS A 103 19.51 13.47 -1.20
CA LYS A 103 18.56 14.55 -1.51
C LYS A 103 17.10 14.10 -1.46
N THR A 104 16.82 12.81 -1.69
CA THR A 104 15.46 12.24 -1.60
C THR A 104 14.91 12.18 -0.18
N ALA A 105 15.76 12.31 0.85
CA ALA A 105 15.37 12.31 2.25
C ALA A 105 14.61 13.57 2.68
N ILE A 106 14.74 14.63 1.90
CA ILE A 106 14.38 15.99 2.31
C ILE A 106 12.87 16.23 2.24
N PRO A 107 12.16 15.83 1.17
CA PRO A 107 10.71 15.83 1.17
C PRO A 107 10.13 15.03 2.35
N ASP A 108 10.75 13.90 2.70
CA ASP A 108 10.30 13.03 3.79
C ASP A 108 10.46 13.74 5.15
N ILE A 109 11.61 14.35 5.42
CA ILE A 109 11.84 15.18 6.62
C ILE A 109 10.86 16.37 6.66
N ASN A 110 10.59 17.01 5.53
CA ASN A 110 9.66 18.13 5.47
C ASN A 110 8.23 17.73 5.79
N LYS A 111 7.74 16.67 5.15
CA LYS A 111 6.43 16.08 5.44
C LYS A 111 6.35 15.70 6.93
N ARG A 112 7.46 15.23 7.49
CA ARG A 112 7.54 14.84 8.89
C ARG A 112 7.42 16.02 9.85
N ILE A 113 8.11 17.12 9.57
CA ILE A 113 7.99 18.36 10.34
C ILE A 113 6.53 18.85 10.35
N VAL A 114 5.84 18.75 9.22
CA VAL A 114 4.41 19.10 9.13
C VAL A 114 3.56 18.19 10.03
N LYS A 115 3.75 16.87 9.96
CA LYS A 115 3.04 15.92 10.84
C LYS A 115 3.32 16.13 12.31
N LEU A 116 4.58 16.37 12.68
CA LEU A 116 4.95 16.66 14.06
C LEU A 116 4.28 17.95 14.56
N ARG A 117 4.21 18.98 13.72
CA ARG A 117 3.54 20.24 14.07
C ARG A 117 2.05 20.03 14.28
N ALA A 118 1.39 19.27 13.41
CA ALA A 118 -0.02 18.90 13.57
C ALA A 118 -0.26 18.12 14.87
N ASN A 119 0.70 17.27 15.28
CA ASN A 119 0.62 16.43 16.48
C ASN A 119 -0.67 15.61 16.56
N THR A 120 -1.14 15.15 15.40
CA THR A 120 -2.32 14.29 15.28
C THR A 120 -2.12 13.05 16.16
N PRO A 121 -3.05 12.74 17.09
CA PRO A 121 -2.97 11.53 17.90
C PRO A 121 -2.94 10.29 17.02
N ALA A 122 -2.16 9.31 17.41
CA ALA A 122 -2.21 7.99 16.81
C ALA A 122 -3.25 7.14 17.56
N GLN A 123 -4.16 6.54 16.82
CA GLN A 123 -5.13 5.60 17.37
C GLN A 123 -4.47 4.23 17.53
N LEU A 124 -4.53 3.67 18.74
CA LEU A 124 -3.90 2.39 19.07
C LEU A 124 -4.84 1.20 18.82
N MET A 125 -6.15 1.44 18.87
CA MET A 125 -7.16 0.43 18.56
C MET A 125 -7.23 0.18 17.06
N GLN A 126 -7.23 -1.09 16.66
CA GLN A 126 -7.51 -1.47 15.28
C GLN A 126 -9.02 -1.47 15.07
N ILE A 127 -9.48 -0.65 14.13
CA ILE A 127 -10.87 -0.68 13.68
C ILE A 127 -11.07 -1.98 12.88
N PRO A 128 -12.10 -2.79 13.19
CA PRO A 128 -12.44 -3.96 12.39
C PRO A 128 -12.59 -3.58 10.92
N SER A 129 -12.00 -4.37 10.02
CA SER A 129 -12.07 -4.10 8.58
C SER A 129 -13.50 -4.24 8.08
N GLN A 130 -14.01 -3.21 7.40
CA GLN A 130 -15.38 -3.20 6.84
C GLN A 130 -15.43 -3.80 5.44
N MET A 131 -14.29 -3.79 4.74
CA MET A 131 -14.11 -4.42 3.43
C MET A 131 -12.81 -5.21 3.42
N THR A 132 -12.72 -6.16 2.50
CA THR A 132 -11.49 -6.91 2.24
C THR A 132 -11.11 -6.81 0.77
N MET A 133 -9.90 -6.34 0.51
CA MET A 133 -9.28 -6.38 -0.80
C MET A 133 -8.33 -7.58 -0.87
N THR A 134 -8.46 -8.41 -1.88
CA THR A 134 -7.56 -9.56 -2.12
C THR A 134 -6.77 -9.31 -3.40
N THR A 135 -5.46 -9.39 -3.33
CA THR A 135 -4.57 -9.04 -4.45
C THR A 135 -3.72 -10.22 -4.88
N ASP A 136 -3.41 -10.28 -6.17
CA ASP A 136 -2.44 -11.23 -6.70
C ASP A 136 -1.65 -10.63 -7.86
N ALA A 137 -0.44 -11.17 -8.07
CA ALA A 137 0.44 -10.74 -9.13
C ALA A 137 1.12 -11.93 -9.83
N ALA A 138 0.82 -12.08 -11.11
CA ALA A 138 1.47 -13.02 -12.02
C ALA A 138 2.50 -12.30 -12.91
N PRO A 139 3.32 -13.02 -13.69
CA PRO A 139 4.18 -12.42 -14.71
C PRO A 139 3.43 -11.68 -15.82
N SER A 140 2.21 -12.12 -16.14
CA SER A 140 1.32 -11.54 -17.16
C SER A 140 0.65 -10.25 -16.70
N GLY A 141 0.25 -10.17 -15.43
CA GLY A 141 -0.56 -9.07 -14.93
C GLY A 141 -0.77 -9.09 -13.42
N TRP A 142 -1.68 -8.23 -12.99
CA TRP A 142 -2.15 -8.11 -11.61
C TRP A 142 -3.65 -8.23 -11.56
N SER A 143 -4.13 -8.60 -10.39
CA SER A 143 -5.55 -8.60 -10.07
C SER A 143 -5.79 -8.13 -8.64
N SER A 144 -7.01 -7.66 -8.42
CA SER A 144 -7.51 -7.27 -7.13
C SER A 144 -9.02 -7.51 -7.10
N THR A 145 -9.52 -8.17 -6.07
CA THR A 145 -10.95 -8.28 -5.79
C THR A 145 -11.28 -7.49 -4.53
N LEU A 146 -12.50 -6.98 -4.45
CA LEU A 146 -13.01 -6.26 -3.28
C LEU A 146 -14.27 -6.96 -2.79
N GLU A 147 -14.28 -7.29 -1.51
CA GLU A 147 -15.36 -7.97 -0.81
C GLU A 147 -15.92 -7.07 0.30
N LYS A 148 -17.24 -7.07 0.46
CA LYS A 148 -17.94 -6.49 1.63
C LYS A 148 -18.88 -7.57 2.16
N GLU A 149 -18.88 -7.82 3.47
CA GLU A 149 -19.76 -8.84 4.08
C GLU A 149 -19.66 -10.22 3.41
N GLN A 150 -18.45 -10.60 2.95
CA GLN A 150 -18.14 -11.85 2.22
C GLN A 150 -18.71 -11.93 0.80
N GLU A 151 -19.38 -10.89 0.32
CA GLU A 151 -19.83 -10.77 -1.06
C GLU A 151 -18.83 -9.96 -1.88
N MET A 152 -18.53 -10.45 -3.09
CA MET A 152 -17.64 -9.76 -4.01
C MET A 152 -18.38 -8.61 -4.70
N ILE A 153 -17.91 -7.38 -4.47
CA ILE A 153 -18.56 -6.17 -4.99
C ILE A 153 -17.84 -5.56 -6.20
N ALA A 154 -16.54 -5.83 -6.35
CA ALA A 154 -15.77 -5.32 -7.48
C ALA A 154 -14.54 -6.18 -7.76
N MET A 155 -14.12 -6.17 -9.03
CA MET A 155 -12.88 -6.79 -9.49
C MET A 155 -12.13 -5.80 -10.37
N ALA A 156 -10.81 -5.82 -10.26
CA ALA A 156 -9.91 -5.05 -11.10
C ALA A 156 -8.74 -5.95 -11.52
N HIS A 157 -8.36 -5.89 -12.78
CA HIS A 157 -7.20 -6.60 -13.28
C HIS A 157 -6.54 -5.82 -14.40
N GLY A 158 -5.29 -6.13 -14.70
CA GLY A 158 -4.58 -5.48 -15.80
C GLY A 158 -3.23 -6.10 -16.08
N THR A 159 -2.74 -5.90 -17.30
CA THR A 159 -1.42 -6.38 -17.72
C THR A 159 -0.32 -5.45 -17.23
N TRP A 160 0.86 -6.01 -16.99
CA TRP A 160 2.05 -5.23 -16.67
C TRP A 160 2.58 -4.49 -17.91
N ASN A 161 2.98 -3.22 -17.75
CA ASN A 161 3.81 -2.57 -18.78
C ASN A 161 5.18 -3.26 -18.83
N GLN A 162 5.87 -3.23 -19.98
CA GLN A 162 7.15 -3.93 -20.20
C GLN A 162 8.22 -3.70 -19.08
N ARG A 163 8.18 -2.54 -18.42
CA ARG A 163 9.06 -2.21 -17.27
C ARG A 163 8.82 -3.08 -16.02
N TYR A 164 7.59 -3.56 -15.81
CA TYR A 164 7.18 -4.32 -14.63
C TYR A 164 7.34 -5.84 -14.82
N VAL A 165 7.44 -6.31 -16.06
CA VAL A 165 7.73 -7.73 -16.36
C VAL A 165 9.09 -8.15 -15.82
N LYS A 166 10.07 -7.23 -15.73
CA LYS A 166 11.41 -7.52 -15.18
C LYS A 166 11.51 -7.45 -13.65
N LEU A 167 10.43 -7.09 -12.95
CA LEU A 167 10.44 -6.96 -11.49
C LEU A 167 10.37 -8.33 -10.80
N THR A 168 10.90 -8.38 -9.58
CA THR A 168 10.78 -9.56 -8.72
C THR A 168 9.32 -9.81 -8.32
N ARG A 169 9.01 -11.05 -7.89
CA ARG A 169 7.68 -11.40 -7.40
C ARG A 169 7.21 -10.46 -6.28
N ASN A 170 8.07 -10.15 -5.31
CA ASN A 170 7.73 -9.26 -4.20
C ASN A 170 7.39 -7.84 -4.66
N ASN A 171 8.13 -7.31 -5.65
CA ASN A 171 7.81 -6.00 -6.22
C ASN A 171 6.43 -6.02 -6.91
N ARG A 172 6.11 -7.07 -7.68
CA ARG A 172 4.82 -7.15 -8.37
C ARG A 172 3.65 -7.26 -7.39
N GLU A 173 3.80 -7.98 -6.29
CA GLU A 173 2.80 -8.06 -5.21
C GLU A 173 2.53 -6.71 -4.54
N ILE A 174 3.57 -5.93 -4.23
CA ILE A 174 3.36 -4.59 -3.65
C ILE A 174 2.73 -3.64 -4.68
N GLN A 175 3.06 -3.81 -5.96
CA GLN A 175 2.45 -3.06 -7.05
C GLN A 175 0.99 -3.46 -7.29
N SER A 176 0.61 -4.74 -7.17
CA SER A 176 -0.80 -5.17 -7.28
C SER A 176 -1.64 -4.54 -6.18
N ILE A 177 -1.12 -4.44 -4.95
CA ILE A 177 -1.76 -3.68 -3.86
C ILE A 177 -1.96 -2.22 -4.24
N THR A 178 -0.93 -1.58 -4.80
CA THR A 178 -1.02 -0.17 -5.24
C THR A 178 -2.10 0.02 -6.30
N GLN A 179 -2.19 -0.90 -7.25
CA GLN A 179 -3.15 -0.83 -8.34
C GLN A 179 -4.58 -1.14 -7.85
N GLY A 180 -4.75 -2.14 -6.99
CA GLY A 180 -6.03 -2.44 -6.35
C GLY A 180 -6.60 -1.24 -5.57
N LEU A 181 -5.77 -0.60 -4.74
CA LEU A 181 -6.17 0.60 -4.00
C LEU A 181 -6.58 1.75 -4.92
N ARG A 182 -5.91 1.90 -6.06
CA ARG A 182 -6.26 2.94 -7.06
C ARG A 182 -7.57 2.63 -7.76
N SER A 183 -7.75 1.39 -8.22
CA SER A 183 -8.95 0.94 -8.91
C SER A 183 -10.19 1.08 -8.03
N PHE A 184 -10.06 0.83 -6.73
CA PHE A 184 -11.16 0.89 -5.78
C PHE A 184 -11.28 2.21 -5.03
N ALA A 185 -10.43 3.20 -5.31
CA ALA A 185 -10.41 4.47 -4.58
C ALA A 185 -11.80 5.15 -4.52
N LYS A 186 -12.53 5.17 -5.64
CA LYS A 186 -13.88 5.75 -5.70
C LYS A 186 -14.88 4.99 -4.83
N ILE A 187 -14.85 3.65 -4.88
CA ILE A 187 -15.75 2.78 -4.10
C ILE A 187 -15.48 2.95 -2.60
N LEU A 188 -14.20 2.95 -2.21
CA LEU A 188 -13.77 3.12 -0.82
C LEU A 188 -14.19 4.48 -0.25
N ASN A 189 -14.01 5.55 -1.03
CA ASN A 189 -14.41 6.90 -0.63
C ASN A 189 -15.94 7.04 -0.52
N ASN A 190 -16.68 6.55 -1.52
CA ASN A 190 -18.15 6.63 -1.52
C ASN A 190 -18.78 5.82 -0.39
N SER A 191 -18.15 4.70 -0.03
CA SER A 191 -18.63 3.83 1.05
C SER A 191 -18.21 4.30 2.44
N GLN A 192 -17.44 5.41 2.54
CA GLN A 192 -16.94 5.98 3.79
C GLN A 192 -16.26 4.96 4.71
N VAL A 193 -15.51 4.03 4.12
CA VAL A 193 -14.83 2.97 4.86
C VAL A 193 -13.71 3.58 5.70
N GLN A 194 -13.66 3.23 6.98
CA GLN A 194 -12.60 3.63 7.91
C GLN A 194 -11.46 2.60 7.95
N SER A 195 -11.74 1.32 7.66
CA SER A 195 -10.76 0.24 7.76
C SER A 195 -10.90 -0.81 6.64
N LEU A 196 -9.79 -1.14 5.99
CA LEU A 196 -9.70 -2.10 4.89
C LEU A 196 -8.72 -3.23 5.21
N ALA A 197 -9.15 -4.48 5.09
CA ALA A 197 -8.24 -5.62 5.09
C ALA A 197 -7.63 -5.80 3.69
N ILE A 198 -6.32 -6.06 3.61
CA ILE A 198 -5.60 -6.35 2.37
C ILE A 198 -5.01 -7.76 2.50
N ARG A 199 -5.46 -8.68 1.65
CA ARG A 199 -5.00 -10.07 1.60
C ARG A 199 -4.01 -10.26 0.45
N SER A 200 -2.86 -10.86 0.72
CA SER A 200 -1.87 -11.28 -0.28
C SER A 200 -1.31 -12.66 0.05
N ASN A 201 -0.96 -13.42 -0.99
CA ASN A 201 -0.32 -14.73 -0.85
C ASN A 201 1.19 -14.67 -0.61
N ASN A 202 1.79 -13.48 -0.64
CA ASN A 202 3.22 -13.30 -0.43
C ASN A 202 3.50 -12.91 1.02
N SER A 203 3.85 -13.90 1.84
CA SER A 203 4.17 -13.70 3.25
C SER A 203 5.32 -12.71 3.48
N THR A 204 6.31 -12.66 2.59
CA THR A 204 7.42 -11.69 2.66
C THR A 204 6.93 -10.26 2.44
N ALA A 205 6.09 -10.04 1.41
CA ALA A 205 5.48 -8.74 1.17
C ALA A 205 4.59 -8.30 2.35
N VAL A 206 3.81 -9.23 2.91
CA VAL A 206 2.99 -8.99 4.11
C VAL A 206 3.86 -8.61 5.32
N PHE A 207 4.97 -9.32 5.54
CA PHE A 207 5.89 -9.05 6.64
C PHE A 207 6.57 -7.68 6.53
N ASP A 208 7.13 -7.38 5.35
CA ASP A 208 7.79 -6.10 5.06
C ASP A 208 6.81 -4.93 5.25
N PHE A 209 5.57 -5.13 4.81
CA PHE A 209 4.53 -4.13 4.98
C PHE A 209 4.15 -3.93 6.45
N ARG A 210 3.90 -5.00 7.20
CA ARG A 210 3.55 -4.92 8.63
C ARG A 210 4.60 -4.20 9.46
N LYS A 211 5.88 -4.38 9.14
CA LYS A 211 6.96 -3.68 9.83
C LYS A 211 7.20 -2.26 9.34
N TRP A 212 6.61 -1.88 8.21
CA TRP A 212 6.96 -0.68 7.45
C TRP A 212 8.46 -0.61 7.14
N THR A 213 9.05 -1.76 6.82
CA THR A 213 10.49 -1.90 6.53
C THR A 213 10.67 -2.86 5.38
N ALA A 214 11.47 -2.49 4.39
CA ALA A 214 11.86 -3.39 3.31
C ALA A 214 13.26 -3.07 2.81
N SER A 215 13.73 -3.89 1.87
CA SER A 215 14.94 -3.61 1.10
C SER A 215 14.84 -2.28 0.35
N ILE A 216 15.98 -1.72 -0.03
CA ILE A 216 16.06 -0.46 -0.79
C ILE A 216 15.28 -0.54 -2.11
N SER A 217 15.20 -1.73 -2.74
CA SER A 217 14.47 -1.95 -3.98
C SER A 217 12.94 -1.92 -3.81
N LEU A 218 12.41 -2.27 -2.62
CA LEU A 218 10.97 -2.35 -2.34
C LEU A 218 10.44 -1.11 -1.61
N ILE A 219 11.32 -0.35 -0.95
CA ILE A 219 10.91 0.77 -0.08
C ILE A 219 10.17 1.89 -0.83
N LYS A 220 10.47 2.07 -2.11
CA LYS A 220 9.77 3.03 -2.98
C LYS A 220 8.33 2.59 -3.23
N ASP A 221 8.11 1.29 -3.46
CA ASP A 221 6.80 0.73 -3.74
C ASP A 221 5.92 0.79 -2.49
N ILE A 222 6.44 0.39 -1.31
CA ILE A 222 5.69 0.49 -0.04
C ILE A 222 5.35 1.95 0.29
N ARG A 223 6.26 2.88 0.01
CA ARG A 223 6.00 4.31 0.20
C ARG A 223 4.86 4.82 -0.68
N GLN A 224 4.76 4.33 -1.91
CA GLN A 224 3.65 4.66 -2.81
C GLN A 224 2.32 4.12 -2.28
N VAL A 225 2.30 2.88 -1.78
CA VAL A 225 1.11 2.31 -1.11
C VAL A 225 0.68 3.18 0.07
N HIS A 226 1.63 3.54 0.95
CA HIS A 226 1.34 4.39 2.11
C HIS A 226 0.74 5.76 1.71
N GLN A 227 1.30 6.40 0.68
CA GLN A 227 0.76 7.67 0.18
C GLN A 227 -0.66 7.54 -0.35
N THR A 228 -1.00 6.42 -1.00
CA THR A 228 -2.37 6.16 -1.45
C THR A 228 -3.31 5.98 -0.25
N ILE A 229 -2.90 5.22 0.76
CA ILE A 229 -3.69 5.00 1.97
C ILE A 229 -3.94 6.30 2.73
N GLU A 230 -2.91 7.14 2.89
CA GLU A 230 -3.06 8.46 3.52
C GLU A 230 -4.05 9.36 2.79
N LYS A 231 -4.08 9.31 1.45
CA LYS A 231 -5.03 10.08 0.64
C LYS A 231 -6.46 9.56 0.78
N LEU A 232 -6.62 8.26 0.94
CA LEU A 232 -7.93 7.64 1.19
C LEU A 232 -8.41 7.85 2.63
N GLY A 233 -7.49 8.16 3.57
CA GLY A 233 -7.84 8.39 4.97
C GLY A 233 -8.29 7.12 5.71
N ILE A 234 -7.88 5.95 5.22
CA ILE A 234 -8.30 4.65 5.76
C ILE A 234 -7.22 4.00 6.62
N GLN A 235 -7.62 3.28 7.66
CA GLN A 235 -6.78 2.30 8.32
C GLN A 235 -6.70 1.04 7.46
N ILE A 236 -5.57 0.34 7.50
CA ILE A 236 -5.41 -0.92 6.78
C ILE A 236 -4.91 -2.03 7.70
N GLN A 237 -5.34 -3.25 7.39
CA GLN A 237 -4.84 -4.47 8.02
C GLN A 237 -4.30 -5.40 6.93
N ILE A 238 -3.01 -5.71 6.95
CA ILE A 238 -2.44 -6.63 5.96
C ILE A 238 -2.42 -8.05 6.51
N ILE A 239 -3.03 -8.96 5.76
CA ILE A 239 -3.28 -10.34 6.14
C ILE A 239 -2.65 -11.25 5.09
N HIS A 240 -1.92 -12.28 5.54
CA HIS A 240 -1.44 -13.32 4.65
C HIS A 240 -2.56 -14.31 4.34
N LEU A 241 -2.77 -14.58 3.05
CA LEU A 241 -3.76 -15.55 2.56
C LEU A 241 -3.04 -16.68 1.83
N PRO A 242 -3.13 -17.94 2.26
CA PRO A 242 -2.51 -19.05 1.54
C PRO A 242 -2.95 -19.11 0.09
N ARG A 243 -2.05 -19.48 -0.83
CA ARG A 243 -2.31 -19.50 -2.28
C ARG A 243 -3.57 -20.30 -2.65
N VAL A 244 -3.83 -21.42 -1.98
CA VAL A 244 -5.03 -22.26 -2.18
C VAL A 244 -6.34 -21.51 -1.93
N LYS A 245 -6.31 -20.43 -1.13
CA LYS A 245 -7.48 -19.58 -0.89
C LYS A 245 -7.49 -18.32 -1.77
N ASN A 246 -6.47 -18.12 -2.61
CA ASN A 246 -6.30 -16.97 -3.49
C ASN A 246 -6.65 -17.28 -4.96
N GLU A 247 -7.44 -18.31 -5.22
CA GLU A 247 -7.65 -18.87 -6.56
C GLU A 247 -8.22 -17.86 -7.55
N ILE A 248 -9.19 -17.04 -7.12
CA ILE A 248 -9.83 -16.05 -7.99
C ILE A 248 -8.83 -14.98 -8.41
N ALA A 249 -8.05 -14.44 -7.46
CA ALA A 249 -7.05 -13.43 -7.77
C ALA A 249 -5.90 -14.02 -8.61
N ASP A 250 -5.41 -15.23 -8.30
CA ASP A 250 -4.38 -15.95 -9.09
C ASP A 250 -4.86 -16.19 -10.54
N ALA A 251 -6.12 -16.60 -10.73
CA ALA A 251 -6.70 -16.75 -12.06
C ALA A 251 -6.79 -15.41 -12.81
N LEU A 252 -7.25 -14.34 -12.14
CA LEU A 252 -7.39 -13.01 -12.73
C LEU A 252 -6.04 -12.35 -13.07
N SER A 253 -4.98 -12.61 -12.28
CA SER A 253 -3.65 -12.05 -12.55
C SER A 253 -2.98 -12.77 -13.73
N GLY A 254 -3.28 -14.06 -13.89
CA GLY A 254 -2.90 -14.90 -15.02
C GLY A 254 -3.62 -14.58 -16.32
N LEU A 255 -4.76 -13.87 -16.29
CA LEU A 255 -5.48 -13.47 -17.50
C LEU A 255 -4.62 -12.52 -18.35
N SER A 256 -4.28 -12.91 -19.58
CA SER A 256 -3.93 -11.96 -20.64
C SER A 256 -5.15 -11.11 -21.01
N ARG A 257 -5.00 -10.11 -21.91
CA ARG A 257 -6.07 -9.15 -22.21
C ARG A 257 -7.39 -9.87 -22.50
N ALA A 258 -8.50 -9.33 -21.98
CA ALA A 258 -9.83 -9.80 -22.32
C ALA A 258 -9.97 -9.86 -23.85
N GLY A 259 -10.30 -11.05 -24.37
CA GLY A 259 -10.34 -11.35 -25.81
C GLY A 259 -9.39 -12.45 -26.28
N ASP A 260 -8.31 -12.74 -25.57
CA ASP A 260 -7.31 -13.72 -26.02
C ASP A 260 -7.74 -15.19 -25.80
N TYR A 261 -8.69 -15.41 -24.89
CA TYR A 261 -9.15 -16.75 -24.51
C TYR A 261 -10.39 -17.15 -25.31
N LYS A 262 -10.37 -18.36 -25.86
CA LYS A 262 -11.50 -18.98 -26.55
C LYS A 262 -11.91 -20.25 -25.80
N LEU A 263 -13.17 -20.34 -25.39
CA LEU A 263 -13.71 -21.58 -24.85
C LEU A 263 -13.68 -22.64 -25.96
N LYS A 264 -13.26 -23.87 -25.65
CA LYS A 264 -13.28 -24.96 -26.63
C LYS A 264 -14.71 -25.19 -27.09
N GLU A 265 -14.94 -25.17 -28.40
CA GLU A 265 -16.27 -25.27 -28.99
C GLU A 265 -17.03 -26.53 -28.53
N LYS A 266 -16.33 -27.66 -28.39
CA LYS A 266 -16.91 -28.90 -27.84
C LYS A 266 -17.45 -28.75 -26.41
N ILE A 267 -16.76 -27.97 -25.57
CA ILE A 267 -17.20 -27.71 -24.19
C ILE A 267 -18.42 -26.77 -24.23
N PHE A 268 -18.35 -25.71 -25.04
CA PHE A 268 -19.47 -24.78 -25.21
C PHE A 268 -20.75 -25.49 -25.67
N GLN A 269 -20.67 -26.31 -26.72
CA GLN A 269 -21.81 -27.07 -27.25
C GLN A 269 -22.37 -28.04 -26.20
N LYS A 270 -21.50 -28.77 -25.49
CA LYS A 270 -21.91 -29.68 -24.42
C LYS A 270 -22.64 -28.95 -23.30
N THR A 271 -22.15 -27.78 -22.87
CA THR A 271 -22.79 -26.96 -21.83
C THR A 271 -24.14 -26.42 -22.29
N CYS A 272 -24.25 -25.93 -23.54
CA CYS A 272 -25.53 -25.46 -24.09
C CYS A 272 -26.60 -26.56 -24.11
N LEU A 273 -26.21 -27.78 -24.50
CA LEU A 273 -27.09 -28.95 -24.47
C LEU A 273 -27.51 -29.33 -23.04
N GLN A 274 -26.56 -29.36 -22.10
CA GLN A 274 -26.83 -29.68 -20.69
C GLN A 274 -27.75 -28.65 -20.04
N MET A 275 -27.56 -27.36 -20.34
CA MET A 275 -28.37 -26.27 -19.81
C MET A 275 -29.66 -26.04 -20.61
N LYS A 276 -29.89 -26.78 -21.71
CA LYS A 276 -31.02 -26.58 -22.64
C LYS A 276 -31.14 -25.13 -23.12
N MET A 277 -30.01 -24.48 -23.37
CA MET A 277 -29.93 -23.09 -23.84
C MET A 277 -29.50 -23.03 -25.29
N ASN A 278 -30.06 -22.07 -26.04
CA ASN A 278 -29.62 -21.74 -27.40
C ASN A 278 -29.15 -20.27 -27.46
N PRO A 279 -27.91 -19.99 -27.03
CA PRO A 279 -27.40 -18.62 -26.98
C PRO A 279 -27.28 -18.04 -28.39
N ILE A 280 -27.82 -16.83 -28.59
CA ILE A 280 -27.84 -16.13 -29.88
C ILE A 280 -26.79 -15.02 -30.00
N ILE A 281 -26.17 -14.64 -28.89
CA ILE A 281 -25.15 -13.60 -28.83
C ILE A 281 -24.04 -14.02 -27.88
N ASN A 282 -22.79 -13.79 -28.29
CA ASN A 282 -21.62 -14.08 -27.50
C ASN A 282 -21.07 -12.78 -26.89
N LEU A 283 -21.29 -12.59 -25.59
CA LEU A 283 -20.82 -11.40 -24.88
C LEU A 283 -19.33 -11.53 -24.53
N PHE A 284 -18.63 -10.38 -24.43
CA PHE A 284 -17.23 -10.29 -24.02
C PHE A 284 -16.25 -11.04 -24.94
N SER A 285 -16.56 -11.11 -26.23
CA SER A 285 -15.74 -11.75 -27.25
C SER A 285 -15.26 -10.76 -28.31
N GLN A 286 -14.15 -11.09 -28.96
CA GLN A 286 -13.51 -10.43 -30.08
C GLN A 286 -13.64 -11.27 -31.35
N HIS A 287 -13.24 -10.71 -32.49
CA HIS A 287 -13.41 -11.32 -33.82
C HIS A 287 -12.74 -12.69 -34.00
N PHE A 288 -11.74 -13.03 -33.18
CA PHE A 288 -10.99 -14.29 -33.32
C PHE A 288 -11.37 -15.35 -32.28
N ASN A 289 -12.03 -14.96 -31.18
CA ASN A 289 -12.43 -15.87 -30.10
C ASN A 289 -13.95 -16.05 -29.99
N ASN A 290 -14.74 -15.51 -30.93
CA ASN A 290 -16.18 -15.68 -30.92
C ASN A 290 -16.59 -17.14 -31.20
N LEU A 291 -17.63 -17.59 -30.47
CA LEU A 291 -18.28 -18.89 -30.65
C LEU A 291 -19.63 -18.81 -31.34
N LEU A 292 -20.15 -17.59 -31.50
CA LEU A 292 -21.41 -17.31 -32.19
C LEU A 292 -21.18 -16.22 -33.26
N PRO A 293 -22.00 -16.20 -34.33
CA PRO A 293 -21.90 -15.19 -35.38
C PRO A 293 -22.10 -13.75 -34.85
N ARG A 294 -23.01 -13.57 -33.88
CA ARG A 294 -23.24 -12.28 -33.22
C ARG A 294 -22.45 -12.24 -31.93
N PHE A 295 -21.61 -11.21 -31.76
CA PHE A 295 -20.81 -11.04 -30.56
C PHE A 295 -20.63 -9.57 -30.19
N LEU A 296 -20.49 -9.31 -28.88
CA LEU A 296 -20.20 -7.98 -28.33
C LEU A 296 -18.80 -7.96 -27.73
N SER A 297 -18.04 -6.94 -28.09
CA SER A 297 -16.68 -6.72 -27.60
C SER A 297 -16.65 -5.57 -26.59
N THR A 298 -15.72 -5.65 -25.64
CA THR A 298 -15.41 -4.57 -24.69
C THR A 298 -14.44 -3.54 -25.27
N ILE A 299 -13.86 -3.81 -26.44
CA ILE A 299 -12.89 -2.96 -27.13
C ILE A 299 -13.28 -2.89 -28.60
N ARG A 300 -13.23 -1.70 -29.21
CA ARG A 300 -13.58 -1.50 -30.62
C ARG A 300 -12.73 -2.36 -31.56
N GLY A 301 -13.37 -3.12 -32.44
CA GLY A 301 -12.77 -4.07 -33.37
C GLY A 301 -13.59 -4.24 -34.66
N HIS A 302 -13.21 -5.21 -35.50
CA HIS A 302 -13.88 -5.50 -36.77
C HIS A 302 -14.86 -6.68 -36.63
N GLY A 303 -16.09 -6.54 -37.13
CA GLY A 303 -17.12 -7.60 -37.13
C GLY A 303 -17.99 -7.70 -35.87
N GLU A 304 -17.80 -6.82 -34.88
CA GLU A 304 -18.63 -6.78 -33.67
C GLU A 304 -20.04 -6.22 -33.94
N THR A 305 -21.06 -6.79 -33.28
CA THR A 305 -22.47 -6.37 -33.48
C THR A 305 -22.76 -5.03 -32.78
N THR A 306 -22.11 -4.78 -31.64
CA THR A 306 -22.11 -3.51 -30.91
C THR A 306 -20.88 -3.45 -29.98
N ILE A 307 -20.47 -2.24 -29.62
CA ILE A 307 -19.51 -1.98 -28.55
C ILE A 307 -20.25 -1.73 -27.24
N ASP A 308 -19.61 -2.03 -26.11
CA ASP A 308 -20.02 -1.58 -24.77
C ASP A 308 -21.14 -2.38 -24.08
N ALA A 309 -20.94 -3.70 -23.94
CA ALA A 309 -21.89 -4.64 -23.34
C ALA A 309 -22.33 -4.33 -21.87
N LEU A 310 -21.76 -3.30 -21.23
CA LEU A 310 -22.02 -2.96 -19.82
C LEU A 310 -22.38 -1.49 -19.57
N ASN A 311 -22.45 -0.61 -20.57
CA ASN A 311 -22.91 0.76 -20.34
C ASN A 311 -24.45 0.79 -20.24
N GLN A 312 -24.94 0.73 -19.01
CA GLN A 312 -26.26 1.23 -18.66
C GLN A 312 -26.17 2.76 -18.61
N THR A 313 -26.73 3.45 -19.60
CA THR A 313 -27.06 4.89 -19.50
C THR A 313 -28.08 5.14 -18.41
#